data_AF-A0A4P9Y6W3-F1
#
_entry.id   AF-A0A4P9Y6W3-F1
#
_cell.length_a   1.000
_cell.length_b   1.000
_cell.length_c   1.000
_cell.angle_alpha   90.00
_cell.angle_beta   90.00
_cell.angle_gamma   90.00
#
_symmetry.space_group_name_H-M   'P 1'
#
loop_
_entity.id
_entity.type
_entity.pdbx_description
1 polymer ?
#
loop_
_entity_poly.entity_id
_entity_poly.type
_entity_poly.pdbx_seq_one_letter_code
_entity_poly.pdbx_strand_id
1 'polypeptide(L)'
;DGADELVTVLMGSQVASPIYCKDTSMQDGCFFIFPDLSVRTEGRYRLRFVLAQLCVMSHIIQAECLSDPFTVYAAKKFPGMTDSTELTKCFARQGVKVMVRK
;
A
#
# COMPACT_ATOMS: atom_id res chain seq x y z
N ASP A 1 -20.68 -18.59 -10.97
CA ASP A 1 -19.69 -18.41 -12.05
C ASP A 1 -19.28 -16.96 -12.25
N GLY A 2 -18.89 -16.27 -11.17
CA GLY A 2 -18.26 -14.95 -11.27
C GLY A 2 -16.75 -15.17 -11.19
N ALA A 3 -16.11 -15.32 -12.33
CA ALA A 3 -14.66 -15.34 -12.39
C ALA A 3 -14.13 -14.09 -11.68
N ASP A 4 -13.17 -14.31 -10.78
CA ASP A 4 -12.33 -13.31 -10.15
C ASP A 4 -11.52 -12.65 -11.29
N GLU A 5 -12.17 -11.76 -12.03
CA GLU A 5 -11.59 -11.08 -13.16
C GLU A 5 -10.49 -10.18 -12.60
N LEU A 6 -9.23 -10.59 -12.81
CA LEU A 6 -8.06 -9.80 -12.47
C LEU A 6 -8.01 -8.58 -13.38
N VAL A 7 -8.86 -7.60 -13.12
CA VAL A 7 -8.86 -6.35 -13.85
C VAL A 7 -7.61 -5.57 -13.40
N THR A 8 -6.76 -5.19 -14.35
CA THR A 8 -5.60 -4.31 -14.07
C THR A 8 -6.07 -2.89 -13.80
N VAL A 9 -6.70 -2.68 -12.64
CA VAL A 9 -7.23 -1.38 -12.20
C VAL A 9 -6.24 -0.59 -11.36
N LEU A 10 -5.23 -1.26 -10.79
CA LEU A 10 -4.23 -0.68 -9.91
C LEU A 10 -3.11 -0.02 -10.72
N MET A 11 -2.70 1.17 -10.31
CA MET A 11 -1.69 2.00 -10.95
C MET A 11 -0.77 2.63 -9.90
N GLY A 12 0.35 3.19 -10.37
CA GLY A 12 1.39 3.74 -9.51
C GLY A 12 2.49 2.71 -9.19
N SER A 13 3.17 2.89 -8.07
CA SER A 13 4.26 2.03 -7.60
C SER A 13 3.72 0.80 -6.86
N GLN A 14 3.54 -0.30 -7.59
CA GLN A 14 3.00 -1.57 -7.06
C GLN A 14 4.06 -2.45 -6.38
N VAL A 15 5.33 -2.05 -6.42
CA VAL A 15 6.45 -2.75 -5.79
C VAL A 15 7.09 -1.80 -4.78
N ALA A 16 7.44 -2.34 -3.61
CA ALA A 16 8.19 -1.63 -2.59
C ALA A 16 9.35 -2.51 -2.11
N SER A 17 10.51 -1.89 -1.90
CA SER A 17 11.63 -2.52 -1.19
C SER A 17 11.46 -2.36 0.32
N PRO A 18 12.05 -3.24 1.14
CA PRO A 18 12.01 -3.10 2.60
C PRO A 18 12.71 -1.82 3.04
N ILE A 19 12.10 -1.13 4.00
CA ILE A 19 12.65 0.05 4.67
C ILE A 19 12.74 -0.26 6.16
N TYR A 20 13.94 -0.11 6.72
CA TYR A 20 14.18 -0.26 8.15
C TYR A 20 14.01 1.09 8.84
N CYS A 21 12.99 1.20 9.68
CA CYS A 21 12.70 2.40 10.43
C CYS A 21 11.91 2.06 11.71
N LYS A 22 11.61 3.08 12.51
CA LYS A 22 10.88 2.93 13.77
C LYS A 22 9.40 3.21 13.59
N ASP A 23 8.56 2.49 14.31
CA ASP A 23 7.13 2.77 14.40
C ASP A 23 6.81 3.96 15.33
N THR A 24 5.52 4.18 15.60
CA THR A 24 5.07 5.24 16.53
C THR A 24 5.47 5.01 17.99
N SER A 25 5.81 3.77 18.35
CA SER A 25 6.29 3.37 19.67
C SER A 25 7.82 3.33 19.76
N MET A 26 8.51 3.86 18.73
CA MET A 26 9.98 3.89 18.62
C MET A 26 10.63 2.50 18.54
N GLN A 27 9.88 1.47 18.16
CA GLN A 27 10.40 0.12 17.95
C GLN A 27 10.90 -0.03 16.52
N ASP A 28 12.09 -0.63 16.36
CA ASP A 28 12.66 -0.92 15.05
C ASP A 28 11.83 -1.99 14.32
N GLY A 29 11.58 -1.77 13.04
CA GLY A 29 10.82 -2.67 12.19
C GLY A 29 11.27 -2.64 10.72
N CYS A 30 10.74 -3.60 9.97
CA CYS A 30 10.93 -3.70 8.53
C CYS A 30 9.59 -3.43 7.83
N PHE A 31 9.49 -2.32 7.11
CA PHE A 31 8.25 -1.83 6.53
C PHE A 31 8.32 -1.81 5.01
N PHE A 32 7.21 -2.15 4.36
CA PHE A 32 7.00 -2.00 2.93
C PHE A 32 5.94 -0.92 2.73
N ILE A 33 6.33 0.20 2.13
CA ILE A 33 5.51 1.42 2.09
C ILE A 33 5.17 1.72 0.64
N PHE A 34 3.88 1.88 0.35
CA PHE A 34 3.33 2.12 -0.99
C PHE A 34 2.69 3.52 -1.04
N PRO A 35 3.48 4.60 -1.20
CA PRO A 35 2.96 5.97 -1.15
C PRO A 35 2.17 6.37 -2.40
N ASP A 36 2.29 5.61 -3.49
CA ASP A 36 1.71 5.91 -4.79
C ASP A 36 0.95 4.69 -5.32
N LEU A 37 -0.31 4.57 -4.88
CA LEU A 37 -1.26 3.60 -5.42
C LEU A 37 -2.53 4.34 -5.83
N SER A 38 -3.04 4.01 -7.00
CA SER A 38 -4.28 4.58 -7.55
C SER A 38 -5.13 3.51 -8.21
N VAL A 39 -6.45 3.67 -8.15
CA VAL A 39 -7.42 2.81 -8.83
C VAL A 39 -8.35 3.70 -9.65
N ARG A 40 -8.49 3.42 -10.96
CA ARG A 40 -9.27 4.30 -11.86
C ARG A 40 -10.78 4.07 -11.81
N THR A 41 -11.18 2.83 -11.56
CA THR A 41 -12.57 2.41 -11.66
C THR A 41 -13.20 2.41 -10.28
N GLU A 42 -14.36 3.06 -10.14
CA GLU A 42 -15.13 3.02 -8.89
C GLU A 42 -15.48 1.58 -8.51
N GLY A 43 -15.61 1.31 -7.22
CA GLY A 43 -15.89 -0.03 -6.72
C GLY A 43 -15.35 -0.29 -5.33
N ARG A 44 -15.49 -1.53 -4.89
CA ARG A 44 -14.98 -2.01 -3.60
C ARG A 44 -13.91 -3.05 -3.83
N TYR A 45 -12.72 -2.81 -3.30
CA TYR A 45 -11.53 -3.60 -3.59
C TYR A 45 -10.80 -4.01 -2.30
N ARG A 46 -9.90 -4.99 -2.43
CA ARG A 46 -8.85 -5.29 -1.46
C ARG A 46 -7.51 -5.26 -2.19
N LEU A 47 -6.45 -4.85 -1.51
CA LEU A 47 -5.09 -5.03 -2.00
C LEU A 47 -4.58 -6.40 -1.56
N ARG A 48 -3.97 -7.14 -2.49
CA ARG A 48 -3.19 -8.35 -2.19
C ARG A 48 -1.72 -7.97 -2.15
N PHE A 49 -1.10 -8.14 -0.99
CA PHE A 49 0.33 -7.95 -0.81
C PHE A 49 1.01 -9.31 -0.88
N VAL A 50 2.07 -9.39 -1.69
CA VAL A 50 2.87 -10.60 -1.87
C VAL A 50 4.31 -10.26 -1.50
N LEU A 51 4.84 -10.92 -0.47
CA LEU A 51 6.24 -10.81 -0.09
C LEU A 51 7.04 -11.82 -0.92
N ALA A 52 7.82 -11.32 -1.86
CA ALA A 52 8.69 -12.14 -2.70
C ALA A 52 10.16 -11.98 -2.28
N GLN A 53 10.84 -13.11 -2.10
CA GLN A 53 12.30 -13.16 -2.03
C GLN A 53 12.84 -13.27 -3.45
N LEU A 54 13.66 -12.30 -3.84
CA LEU A 54 14.33 -12.30 -5.14
C LEU A 54 15.60 -13.16 -5.06
N CYS A 55 15.59 -14.32 -5.71
CA CYS A 55 16.79 -15.15 -5.91
C CYS A 55 17.27 -15.01 -7.37
N VAL A 56 18.55 -15.29 -7.62
CA VAL A 56 19.18 -15.14 -8.95
C VAL A 56 18.47 -15.97 -10.03
N MET A 57 17.87 -17.10 -9.66
CA MET A 57 17.24 -18.05 -10.58
C MET A 57 15.72 -18.16 -10.45
N SER A 58 15.11 -17.61 -9.38
CA SER A 58 13.67 -17.69 -9.16
C SER A 58 13.19 -16.64 -8.15
N HIS A 59 11.89 -16.36 -8.17
CA HIS A 59 11.24 -15.59 -7.12
C HIS A 59 10.45 -16.55 -6.23
N ILE A 60 10.73 -16.53 -4.93
CA ILE A 60 10.03 -17.36 -3.96
C ILE A 60 9.04 -16.47 -3.22
N ILE A 61 7.75 -16.79 -3.31
CA ILE A 61 6.72 -16.14 -2.49
C ILE A 61 6.86 -16.68 -1.07
N GLN A 62 7.17 -15.79 -0.13
CA GLN A 62 7.37 -16.11 1.29
C GLN A 62 6.08 -16.00 2.09
N ALA A 63 5.29 -14.97 1.79
CA ALA A 63 4.04 -14.69 2.49
C ALA A 63 3.11 -13.86 1.61
N GLU A 64 1.82 -13.92 1.92
CA GLU A 64 0.81 -13.08 1.30
C GLU A 64 -0.22 -12.63 2.33
N CYS A 65 -0.80 -11.46 2.10
CA CYS A 65 -1.95 -11.01 2.89
C CYS A 65 -2.88 -10.13 2.05
N LEU A 66 -4.13 -9.99 2.52
CA LEU A 66 -5.12 -9.07 1.97
C LEU A 66 -5.30 -7.89 2.91
N SER A 67 -5.48 -6.69 2.34
CA SER A 67 -5.96 -5.54 3.10
C SER A 67 -7.42 -5.73 3.53
N ASP A 68 -7.86 -4.88 4.45
CA ASP A 68 -9.28 -4.61 4.62
C ASP A 68 -9.90 -4.05 3.32
N PRO A 69 -11.20 -4.27 3.07
CA PRO A 69 -11.88 -3.69 1.93
C PRO A 69 -11.88 -2.17 1.98
N PHE A 70 -11.61 -1.53 0.84
CA PHE A 70 -11.72 -0.08 0.66
C PHE A 70 -12.60 0.28 -0.53
N THR A 71 -13.10 1.52 -0.55
CA THR A 71 -13.99 2.02 -1.60
C THR A 71 -13.26 3.03 -2.46
N VAL A 72 -13.33 2.84 -3.77
CA VAL A 72 -12.93 3.82 -4.78
C VAL A 72 -14.19 4.57 -5.20
N TYR A 73 -14.22 5.87 -4.91
CA TYR A 73 -15.39 6.70 -5.15
C TYR A 73 -15.30 7.40 -6.51
N ALA A 74 -16.44 7.54 -7.19
CA ALA A 74 -16.57 8.59 -8.20
C ALA A 74 -16.30 9.97 -7.59
N ALA A 75 -15.77 10.91 -8.39
CA ALA A 75 -15.38 12.24 -7.94
C ALA A 75 -16.47 12.98 -7.13
N LYS A 76 -17.75 12.86 -7.54
CA LYS A 76 -18.88 13.51 -6.87
C LYS A 76 -19.20 12.94 -5.48
N LYS A 77 -18.80 11.69 -5.20
CA LYS A 77 -19.06 10.99 -3.94
C LYS A 77 -17.80 10.87 -3.07
N PHE A 78 -16.69 11.42 -3.52
CA PHE A 78 -15.42 11.31 -2.81
C PHE A 78 -15.49 12.11 -1.50
N PRO A 79 -15.29 11.46 -0.33
CA PRO A 79 -15.42 12.13 0.97
C PRO A 79 -14.29 13.10 1.29
N GLY A 80 -13.32 13.26 0.38
CA GLY A 80 -12.10 14.03 0.61
C GLY A 80 -10.94 13.15 1.04
N MET A 81 -9.74 13.74 1.02
CA MET A 81 -8.55 13.09 1.56
C MET A 81 -8.60 13.14 3.08
N THR A 82 -8.14 12.09 3.75
CA THR A 82 -7.91 12.11 5.19
C THR A 82 -6.55 12.72 5.51
N ASP A 83 -6.42 13.24 6.73
CA ASP A 83 -5.13 13.62 7.30
C ASP A 83 -4.18 12.42 7.32
N SER A 84 -2.88 12.70 7.28
CA SER A 84 -1.89 11.63 7.45
C SER A 84 -1.99 11.02 8.85
N THR A 85 -1.93 9.69 8.93
CA THR A 85 -1.87 8.99 10.22
C THR A 85 -0.57 9.30 10.97
N GLU A 86 -0.54 9.08 12.28
CA GLU A 86 0.67 9.25 13.09
C GLU A 86 1.82 8.35 12.61
N LEU A 87 1.50 7.15 12.11
CA LEU A 87 2.51 6.26 11.50
C LEU A 87 3.11 6.86 10.23
N THR A 88 2.29 7.46 9.36
CA THR A 88 2.76 8.15 8.16
C THR A 88 3.66 9.33 8.51
N LYS A 89 3.26 10.14 9.51
CA LYS A 89 4.07 11.26 10.02
C LYS A 89 5.36 10.77 10.66
N CYS A 90 5.35 9.64 11.36
CA CYS A 90 6.54 9.02 11.96
C CYS A 90 7.54 8.59 10.88
N PHE A 91 7.09 7.93 9.82
CA PHE A 91 7.95 7.54 8.70
C PHE A 91 8.52 8.75 7.96
N ALA A 92 7.71 9.78 7.71
CA ALA A 92 8.17 11.01 7.09
C ALA A 92 9.29 11.70 7.88
N ARG A 93 9.16 11.77 9.22
CA ARG A 93 10.21 12.32 10.11
C ARG A 93 11.52 11.54 10.06
N GLN A 94 11.49 10.28 9.66
CA GLN A 94 12.66 9.41 9.51
C GLN A 94 13.22 9.41 8.07
N GLY A 95 12.72 10.30 7.19
CA GLY A 95 13.23 10.46 5.83
C GLY A 95 12.59 9.54 4.79
N VAL A 96 11.56 8.77 5.15
CA VAL A 96 10.77 8.01 4.18
C VAL A 96 10.00 8.98 3.28
N LYS A 97 10.12 8.80 1.95
CA LYS A 97 9.44 9.63 0.94
C LYS A 97 7.94 9.31 0.87
N VAL A 98 7.18 9.84 1.82
CA VAL A 98 5.71 9.78 1.86
C VAL A 98 5.12 11.19 1.86
N MET A 99 3.91 11.35 1.31
CA MET A 99 3.19 12.63 1.37
C MET A 99 2.55 12.80 2.74
N VAL A 100 2.87 13.91 3.42
CA VAL A 100 2.22 14.29 4.68
C VAL A 100 1.16 15.36 4.41
N ARG A 101 -0.09 15.04 4.73
CA ARG A 101 -1.22 15.98 4.74
C ARG A 101 -1.48 16.42 6.19
N LYS A 102 -1.70 17.72 6.37
CA LYS A 102 -2.03 18.35 7.65
C LYS A 102 -3.53 18.38 7.85
#